data_AF-A0A382KW40-F1
#
_entry.id   AF-A0A382KW40-F1
#
_cell.length_a   1.000
_cell.length_b   1.000
_cell.length_c   1.000
_cell.angle_alpha   90.00
_cell.angle_beta   90.00
_cell.angle_gamma   90.00
#
_symmetry.space_group_name_H-M   'P 1'
#
loop_
_entity.id
_entity.type
_entity.pdbx_description
1 polymer ?
#
loop_
_entity_poly.entity_id
_entity_poly.type
_entity_poly.pdbx_seq_one_letter_code
_entity_poly.pdbx_strand_id
1 'polypeptide(L)'
;MNFAANLTMLFTEYDFLDRFEKAYKNNFKAVEYLFPYDYNPQELKNLLNEFNLKQALHNLPAGDWNNGERGIACHPDRIDEF
;
A
#
# COMPACT_ATOMS: atom_id res chain seq x y z
N MET A 1 -2.81 1.93 21.88
CA MET A 1 -3.27 2.41 20.56
C MET A 1 -2.18 2.07 19.56
N ASN A 2 -2.48 1.35 18.48
CA ASN A 2 -1.50 0.99 17.46
C ASN A 2 -1.76 1.85 16.21
N PHE A 3 -0.78 2.64 15.80
CA PHE A 3 -0.84 3.45 14.59
C PHE A 3 -0.22 2.70 13.41
N ALA A 4 -0.80 2.87 12.23
CA ALA A 4 -0.20 2.47 10.96
C ALA A 4 0.35 3.71 10.23
N ALA A 5 1.55 3.60 9.64
CA ALA A 5 2.05 4.65 8.77
C ALA A 5 1.41 4.51 7.39
N ASN A 6 0.73 5.56 6.93
CA ASN A 6 0.23 5.62 5.56
C ASN A 6 1.37 6.01 4.61
N LEU A 7 1.98 5.04 3.93
CA LEU A 7 3.16 5.25 3.07
C LEU A 7 2.83 5.95 1.75
N THR A 8 1.54 6.09 1.40
CA THR A 8 1.14 6.95 0.29
C THR A 8 1.30 8.43 0.65
N MET A 9 1.09 8.78 1.92
CA MET A 9 1.11 10.18 2.39
C MET A 9 2.36 10.55 3.19
N LEU A 10 3.02 9.59 3.84
CA LEU A 10 4.21 9.79 4.66
C LEU A 10 5.46 9.29 3.95
N PHE A 11 6.62 9.87 4.30
CA PHE A 11 7.94 9.49 3.77
C PHE A 11 8.04 9.64 2.24
N THR A 12 7.31 10.59 1.66
CA THR A 12 7.23 10.82 0.22
C THR A 12 8.50 11.41 -0.38
N GLU A 13 9.44 11.83 0.47
CA GLU A 13 10.81 12.20 0.12
C GLU A 13 11.69 10.99 -0.25
N TYR A 14 11.19 9.75 -0.08
CA TYR A 14 11.87 8.50 -0.48
C TYR A 14 11.04 7.71 -1.50
N ASP A 15 11.72 6.83 -2.24
CA ASP A 15 11.07 5.84 -3.10
C ASP A 15 10.20 4.88 -2.26
N PHE A 16 9.13 4.34 -2.85
CA PHE A 16 8.07 3.65 -2.10
C PHE A 16 8.58 2.50 -1.22
N LEU A 17 9.48 1.65 -1.75
CA LEU A 17 10.01 0.50 -1.03
C LEU A 17 10.88 0.91 0.17
N ASP A 18 11.61 2.03 0.07
CA ASP A 18 12.42 2.56 1.17
C ASP A 18 11.58 3.08 2.33
N ARG A 19 10.31 3.40 2.09
CA ARG A 19 9.40 3.95 3.12
C ARG A 19 9.09 2.94 4.23
N PHE A 20 9.20 1.64 3.96
CA PHE A 20 9.03 0.59 4.97
C PHE A 20 10.11 0.71 6.05
N GLU A 21 11.37 0.90 5.66
CA GLU A 21 12.48 1.14 6.58
C GLU A 21 12.24 2.41 7.42
N LYS A 22 11.73 3.49 6.79
CA LYS A 22 11.43 4.75 7.48
C LYS A 22 10.31 4.61 8.50
N ALA A 23 9.24 3.88 8.17
CA ALA A 23 8.17 3.57 9.09
C ALA A 23 8.70 2.81 10.32
N TYR A 24 9.53 1.79 10.10
CA TYR A 24 10.17 1.03 11.16
C TYR A 24 11.08 1.89 12.06
N LYS A 25 11.95 2.70 11.45
CA LYS A 25 12.84 3.64 12.17
C LYS A 25 12.07 4.68 12.97
N ASN A 26 10.85 5.02 12.57
CA ASN A 26 9.94 5.91 13.30
C ASN A 26 8.97 5.15 14.24
N ASN A 27 9.30 3.91 14.61
CA ASN A 27 8.60 3.08 15.59
C ASN A 27 7.17 2.64 15.22
N PHE A 28 6.77 2.78 13.96
CA PHE A 28 5.53 2.15 13.51
C PHE A 28 5.65 0.63 13.56
N LYS A 29 4.52 -0.03 13.83
CA LYS A 29 4.38 -1.50 13.85
C LYS A 29 3.47 -2.02 12.74
N ALA A 30 2.86 -1.10 12.01
CA ALA A 30 2.03 -1.41 10.87
C ALA A 30 2.18 -0.32 9.80
N VAL A 31 1.89 -0.69 8.57
CA VAL A 31 1.85 0.21 7.41
C VAL A 31 0.56 0.01 6.64
N GLU A 32 0.14 1.07 5.97
CA GLU A 32 -0.91 1.04 4.96
C GLU A 32 -0.49 1.89 3.76
N TYR A 33 -1.10 1.63 2.61
CA TYR A 33 -0.88 2.39 1.37
C TYR A 33 -2.01 2.09 0.39
N LEU A 34 -2.27 2.98 -0.56
CA LEU A 34 -3.42 2.82 -1.45
C LEU A 34 -3.26 1.61 -2.39
N PHE A 35 -2.22 1.60 -3.23
CA PHE A 35 -2.12 0.66 -4.35
C PHE A 35 -0.73 0.02 -4.43
N PRO A 36 -0.60 -1.31 -4.20
CA PRO A 36 0.66 -2.02 -4.33
C PRO A 36 0.94 -2.61 -5.72
N TYR A 37 0.02 -2.47 -6.68
CA TYR A 37 -0.06 -3.32 -7.87
C TYR A 37 1.12 -3.20 -8.86
N ASP A 38 1.90 -2.12 -8.76
CA ASP A 38 3.14 -1.94 -9.54
C ASP A 38 4.33 -2.73 -8.97
N TYR A 39 4.20 -3.31 -7.77
CA TYR A 39 5.27 -3.99 -7.05
C TYR A 39 5.00 -5.50 -6.93
N ASN A 40 6.08 -6.28 -6.89
CA ASN A 40 5.96 -7.71 -6.69
C ASN A 40 5.43 -8.00 -5.26
N PRO A 41 4.35 -8.79 -5.08
CA PRO A 41 3.82 -9.09 -3.76
C PRO A 41 4.83 -9.80 -2.84
N GLN A 42 5.76 -10.58 -3.39
CA GLN A 42 6.81 -11.23 -2.61
C GLN A 42 7.85 -10.23 -2.07
N GLU A 43 8.13 -9.17 -2.83
CA GLU A 43 9.02 -8.09 -2.40
C GLU A 43 8.41 -7.31 -1.23
N LEU A 44 7.14 -6.94 -1.34
CA LEU A 44 6.41 -6.28 -0.26
C LEU A 44 6.34 -7.15 1.01
N LYS A 45 6.07 -8.45 0.84
CA LYS A 45 6.08 -9.42 1.94
C LYS A 45 7.46 -9.51 2.61
N ASN A 46 8.54 -9.49 1.83
CA ASN A 46 9.89 -9.53 2.37
C ASN A 46 10.18 -8.27 3.22
N LEU A 47 9.81 -7.09 2.74
CA LEU A 47 9.98 -5.82 3.48
C LEU A 47 9.17 -5.81 4.79
N LEU A 48 7.93 -6.28 4.76
CA LEU A 48 7.10 -6.40 5.96
C LEU A 48 7.76 -7.33 7.00
N ASN A 49 8.30 -8.47 6.57
CA ASN A 49 8.98 -9.41 7.45
C ASN A 49 10.31 -8.86 7.98
N GLU A 50 11.13 -8.28 7.10
CA GLU A 50 12.44 -7.71 7.44
C GLU A 50 12.31 -6.63 8.52
N PHE A 51 11.33 -5.75 8.38
CA PHE A 51 11.10 -4.64 9.30
C PHE A 51 10.06 -4.93 10.39
N ASN A 52 9.59 -6.18 10.50
CA ASN A 52 8.56 -6.60 11.47
C ASN A 52 7.33 -5.67 11.48
N LEU A 53 6.86 -5.30 10.30
CA LEU A 53 5.70 -4.46 10.06
C LEU A 53 4.50 -5.32 9.69
N LYS A 54 3.32 -4.95 10.20
CA LYS A 54 2.05 -5.54 9.77
C LYS A 54 1.44 -4.73 8.62
N GLN A 55 0.91 -5.41 7.62
CA GLN A 55 0.01 -4.75 6.67
C GLN A 55 -1.32 -4.47 7.35
N ALA A 56 -1.69 -3.21 7.52
CA ALA A 56 -2.98 -2.81 8.10
C ALA A 56 -4.07 -2.71 7.04
N LEU A 57 -3.78 -2.07 5.91
CA LEU A 57 -4.74 -1.78 4.85
C LEU A 57 -4.04 -1.57 3.50
N HIS A 58 -4.69 -1.99 2.43
CA HIS A 58 -4.53 -1.40 1.11
C HIS A 58 -5.88 -1.41 0.37
N ASN A 59 -5.97 -0.72 -0.76
CA ASN A 59 -7.19 -0.68 -1.56
C ASN A 59 -7.16 -1.73 -2.66
N LEU A 60 -8.35 -2.09 -3.17
CA LEU A 60 -8.53 -2.78 -4.44
C LEU A 60 -8.15 -1.88 -5.63
N PRO A 61 -8.00 -2.44 -6.85
CA PRO A 61 -7.74 -1.64 -8.05
C PRO A 61 -8.79 -0.54 -8.22
N ALA A 62 -8.33 0.68 -8.50
CA ALA A 62 -9.21 1.84 -8.59
C ALA A 62 -9.75 2.10 -10.01
N GLY A 63 -9.40 1.24 -10.97
CA GLY A 63 -9.61 1.49 -12.39
C GLY A 63 -8.62 2.51 -12.95
N ASP A 64 -9.01 3.19 -14.03
CA ASP A 64 -8.24 4.25 -14.66
C ASP A 64 -8.27 5.55 -13.83
N TRP A 65 -7.35 5.61 -12.88
CA TRP A 65 -7.22 6.76 -11.97
C TRP A 65 -6.99 8.08 -12.72
N ASN A 66 -6.25 8.05 -13.83
CA ASN A 66 -5.88 9.21 -14.63
C ASN A 66 -7.09 9.77 -15.40
N ASN A 67 -8.01 8.90 -15.83
CA ASN A 67 -9.29 9.27 -16.43
C ASN A 67 -10.40 9.51 -15.40
N GLY A 68 -10.08 9.54 -14.10
CA GLY A 68 -11.00 9.96 -13.04
C GLY A 68 -11.74 8.83 -12.32
N GLU A 69 -11.46 7.56 -12.63
CA GLU A 69 -12.07 6.44 -11.92
C GLU A 69 -11.61 6.39 -10.45
N ARG A 70 -12.51 5.97 -9.56
CA ARG A 70 -12.30 5.92 -8.10
C ARG A 70 -12.83 4.63 -7.49
N GLY A 71 -12.52 3.51 -8.16
CA GLY A 71 -13.01 2.20 -7.81
C GLY A 71 -14.06 1.68 -8.79
N ILE A 72 -14.08 0.37 -8.94
CA ILE A 72 -14.85 -0.32 -9.98
C ILE A 72 -15.81 -1.38 -9.43
N ALA A 73 -15.94 -1.46 -8.10
CA ALA A 73 -16.68 -2.53 -7.41
C ALA A 73 -18.18 -2.57 -7.76
N CYS A 74 -18.77 -1.47 -8.23
CA CYS A 74 -20.18 -1.43 -8.64
C CYS A 74 -20.41 -1.78 -10.13
N HIS A 75 -19.35 -2.08 -10.90
CA HIS A 75 -19.45 -2.47 -12.30
C HIS A 75 -19.48 -4.00 -12.44
N PRO A 76 -20.66 -4.60 -12.71
CA PRO A 76 -20.78 -6.06 -12.78
C PRO A 76 -19.96 -6.69 -13.91
N ASP A 77 -19.64 -5.92 -14.96
CA ASP A 77 -18.89 -6.40 -16.13
C ASP A 77 -17.37 -6.35 -15.93
N ARG A 78 -16.87 -5.90 -14.76
CA ARG A 78 -15.44 -5.68 -14.46
C ARG A 78 -14.93 -6.50 -13.27
N ILE A 79 -15.58 -7.64 -13.01
CA ILE A 79 -15.23 -8.52 -11.88
C ILE A 79 -13.81 -9.08 -11.99
N ASP A 80 -13.34 -9.34 -13.20
CA ASP A 80 -12.02 -9.94 -13.46
C ASP A 80 -10.84 -8.97 -13.22
N GLU A 81 -11.11 -7.71 -12.87
CA GLU A 81 -10.10 -6.69 -12.57
C GLU A 81 -9.67 -6.64 -11.10
N PHE A 82 -10.19 -7.52 -10.22
CA PHE A 82 -9.82 -7.59 -8.80
C PHE A 82 -9.63 -9.00 -8.24
#